data_AF-A0A969V1I0-F1
#
_entry.id   AF-A0A969V1I0-F1
#
_cell.length_a   1.000
_cell.length_b   1.000
_cell.length_c   1.000
_cell.angle_alpha   90.00
_cell.angle_beta   90.00
_cell.angle_gamma   90.00
#
_symmetry.space_group_name_H-M   'P 1'
#
loop_
_entity.id
_entity.type
_entity.pdbx_description
1 polymer ?
#
loop_
_entity_poly.entity_id
_entity_poly.type
_entity_poly.pdbx_seq_one_letter_code
_entity_poly.pdbx_strand_id
1 'polypeptide(L)'
;MLPLAPSFRSLTDRLLQELISLPSNLAFKLASQPWIERGWLWPRYQEACDRHVLTHPLTDPLDQSILTALQETGLYVTSLEALGLPGTLPFLAAAQQVSQELDAIAQQPSLCPKHTLTASAPQLMQHPEVILWGASTRLSRIIEHYLQLPVAYDGPSFTTVLPMG
;
A
#
# COMPACT_ATOMS: atom_id res chain seq x y z
N MET A 1 10.48 51.75 5.25
CA MET A 1 10.19 50.53 4.47
C MET A 1 11.52 49.90 4.10
N LEU A 2 11.83 48.75 4.69
CA LEU A 2 12.99 47.90 4.39
C LEU A 2 12.45 46.50 4.10
N PRO A 3 12.84 45.84 3.01
CA PRO A 3 12.35 44.51 2.68
C PRO A 3 12.99 43.48 3.60
N LEU A 4 12.17 42.60 4.18
CA LEU A 4 12.60 41.43 4.92
C LEU A 4 13.24 40.43 3.95
N ALA A 5 14.50 40.07 4.24
CA ALA A 5 15.27 39.10 3.48
C ALA A 5 14.59 37.71 3.46
N PRO A 6 14.71 36.93 2.37
CA PRO A 6 14.23 35.55 2.33
C PRO A 6 15.00 34.69 3.33
N SER A 7 14.28 33.87 4.08
CA SER A 7 14.81 33.01 5.14
C SER A 7 15.72 31.91 4.56
N PHE A 8 17.02 32.02 4.86
CA PHE A 8 18.08 31.08 4.46
C PHE A 8 17.89 29.63 4.98
N ARG A 9 16.91 29.37 5.85
CA ARG A 9 16.62 28.04 6.41
C ARG A 9 15.89 27.09 5.45
N SER A 10 15.43 27.54 4.29
CA SER A 10 14.59 26.72 3.38
C SER A 10 15.34 26.03 2.24
N LEU A 11 16.55 26.50 1.89
CA LEU A 11 17.32 25.98 0.75
C LEU A 11 18.21 24.80 1.14
N THR A 12 18.81 24.85 2.33
CA THR A 12 19.64 23.76 2.86
C THR A 12 18.83 22.50 3.11
N ASP A 13 17.61 22.64 3.62
CA ASP A 13 16.73 21.51 3.91
C ASP A 13 16.25 20.81 2.63
N ARG A 14 15.99 21.58 1.57
CA ARG A 14 15.65 21.03 0.24
C ARG A 14 16.83 20.30 -0.38
N LEU A 15 18.03 20.87 -0.33
CA LEU A 15 19.24 20.22 -0.85
C LEU A 15 19.59 18.94 -0.07
N LEU A 16 19.40 18.93 1.26
CA LEU A 16 19.57 17.73 2.07
C LEU A 16 18.52 16.68 1.73
N GLN A 17 17.24 17.03 1.61
CA GLN A 17 16.19 16.10 1.20
C GLN A 17 16.44 15.55 -0.21
N GLU A 18 16.89 16.38 -1.14
CA GLU A 18 17.24 15.97 -2.49
C GLU A 18 18.39 14.97 -2.46
N LEU A 19 19.49 15.27 -1.76
CA LEU A 19 20.63 14.36 -1.58
C LEU A 19 20.25 13.03 -0.92
N ILE A 20 19.36 13.06 0.09
CA ILE A 20 18.86 11.84 0.75
C ILE A 20 18.00 11.01 -0.21
N SER A 21 17.28 11.65 -1.13
CA SER A 21 16.43 10.98 -2.12
C SER A 21 17.18 10.51 -3.37
N LEU A 22 18.37 11.07 -3.66
CA LEU A 22 19.19 10.71 -4.82
C LEU A 22 19.45 9.20 -4.98
N PRO A 23 19.83 8.43 -3.94
CA PRO A 23 20.05 7.00 -4.11
C PRO A 23 18.77 6.26 -4.56
N SER A 24 17.62 6.58 -3.99
CA SER A 24 16.33 5.98 -4.38
C SER A 24 15.92 6.41 -5.80
N ASN A 25 16.09 7.68 -6.14
CA ASN A 25 15.80 8.22 -7.48
C ASN A 25 16.71 7.61 -8.55
N LEU A 26 17.99 7.40 -8.24
CA LEU A 26 18.94 6.73 -9.14
C LEU A 26 18.59 5.25 -9.29
N ALA A 27 18.27 4.54 -8.20
CA ALA A 27 17.83 3.15 -8.26
C ALA A 27 16.57 3.00 -9.11
N PHE A 28 15.58 3.89 -8.94
CA PHE A 28 14.37 3.91 -9.76
C PHE A 28 14.66 4.21 -11.24
N LYS A 29 15.51 5.21 -11.53
CA LYS A 29 15.92 5.56 -12.90
C LYS A 29 16.71 4.45 -13.59
N LEU A 30 17.50 3.69 -12.83
CA LEU A 30 18.23 2.53 -13.33
C LEU A 30 17.27 1.37 -13.58
N ALA A 31 16.39 1.04 -12.64
CA ALA A 31 15.39 -0.02 -12.80
C ALA A 31 14.44 0.22 -13.98
N SER A 32 14.14 1.48 -14.29
CA SER A 32 13.32 1.89 -15.44
C SER A 32 14.08 2.00 -16.77
N GLN A 33 15.39 1.72 -16.80
CA GLN A 33 16.11 1.67 -18.08
C GLN A 33 15.66 0.45 -18.89
N PRO A 34 15.32 0.61 -20.19
CA PRO A 34 14.76 -0.47 -21.00
C PRO A 34 15.67 -1.71 -21.15
N TRP A 35 16.98 -1.56 -20.96
CA TRP A 35 17.94 -2.66 -21.02
C TRP A 35 18.02 -3.46 -19.72
N ILE A 36 17.77 -2.82 -18.56
CA ILE A 36 17.65 -3.51 -17.27
C ILE A 36 16.32 -4.25 -17.22
N GLU A 37 15.24 -3.56 -17.59
CA GLU A 37 13.91 -4.14 -17.66
C GLU A 37 13.85 -5.35 -18.61
N ARG A 38 14.20 -5.16 -19.88
CA ARG A 38 14.08 -6.22 -20.89
C ARG A 38 15.21 -7.24 -20.83
N GLY A 39 16.42 -6.82 -20.49
CA GLY A 39 17.60 -7.68 -20.50
C GLY A 39 17.76 -8.51 -19.23
N TRP A 40 17.34 -7.99 -18.07
CA TRP A 40 17.59 -8.62 -16.79
C TRP A 40 16.33 -8.97 -16.01
N LEU A 41 15.40 -8.02 -15.84
CA LEU A 41 14.21 -8.24 -15.02
C LEU A 41 13.21 -9.17 -15.70
N TRP A 42 12.96 -8.96 -16.99
CA TRP A 42 11.96 -9.71 -17.75
C TRP A 42 12.24 -11.22 -17.83
N PRO A 43 13.46 -11.69 -18.18
CA PRO A 43 13.75 -13.13 -18.19
C PRO A 43 13.62 -13.78 -16.81
N ARG A 44 14.00 -13.05 -15.75
CA ARG A 44 13.89 -13.55 -14.35
C ARG A 44 12.44 -13.63 -13.89
N TYR A 45 11.62 -12.67 -14.30
CA TYR A 45 10.17 -12.71 -14.07
C TYR A 45 9.58 -13.93 -14.76
N GLN A 46 9.87 -14.15 -16.04
CA GLN A 46 9.41 -15.32 -16.78
C GLN A 46 9.86 -16.64 -16.13
N GLU A 47 11.14 -16.77 -15.77
CA GLU A 47 11.66 -17.94 -15.06
C GLU A 47 10.96 -18.15 -13.71
N ALA A 48 10.61 -17.08 -13.00
CA ALA A 48 9.87 -17.17 -11.75
C ALA A 48 8.42 -17.63 -11.97
N CYS A 49 7.75 -17.14 -13.00
CA CYS A 49 6.42 -17.62 -13.40
C CYS A 49 6.45 -19.10 -13.81
N ASP A 50 7.41 -19.50 -14.65
CA ASP A 50 7.55 -20.88 -15.12
C ASP A 50 7.78 -21.88 -13.97
N ARG A 51 8.51 -21.45 -12.92
CA ARG A 51 8.72 -22.26 -11.72
C ARG A 51 7.53 -22.25 -10.77
N HIS A 52 6.67 -21.24 -10.84
CA HIS A 52 5.54 -21.09 -9.94
C HIS A 52 4.30 -21.77 -10.51
N VAL A 53 4.08 -23.02 -10.11
CA VAL A 53 2.88 -23.76 -10.48
C VAL A 53 1.73 -23.38 -9.57
N LEU A 54 0.71 -22.72 -10.12
CA LEU A 54 -0.56 -22.47 -9.45
C LEU A 54 -1.31 -23.80 -9.31
N THR A 55 -1.27 -24.35 -8.10
CA THR A 55 -1.84 -25.68 -7.80
C THR A 55 -3.32 -25.65 -7.41
N HIS A 56 -3.86 -24.47 -7.12
CA HIS A 56 -5.21 -24.31 -6.59
C HIS A 56 -6.05 -23.45 -7.54
N PRO A 57 -6.93 -24.04 -8.38
CA PRO A 57 -7.77 -23.24 -9.26
C PRO A 57 -8.74 -22.35 -8.47
N LEU A 58 -8.98 -21.14 -8.94
CA LEU A 58 -10.06 -20.28 -8.44
C LEU A 58 -11.40 -20.87 -8.89
N THR A 59 -12.12 -21.52 -7.97
CA THR A 59 -13.41 -22.16 -8.25
C THR A 59 -14.61 -21.26 -7.95
N ASP A 60 -14.42 -20.18 -7.18
CA ASP A 60 -15.45 -19.19 -6.90
C ASP A 60 -15.69 -18.31 -8.14
N PRO A 61 -16.92 -18.22 -8.68
CA PRO A 61 -17.25 -17.36 -9.82
C PRO A 61 -16.89 -15.89 -9.60
N LEU A 62 -17.00 -15.38 -8.36
CA LEU A 62 -16.61 -14.01 -8.04
C LEU A 62 -15.09 -13.84 -8.17
N ASP A 63 -14.29 -14.81 -7.71
CA ASP A 63 -12.83 -14.75 -7.81
C ASP A 63 -12.37 -14.75 -9.28
N GLN A 64 -13.05 -15.52 -10.13
CA GLN A 64 -12.80 -15.51 -11.58
C GLN A 64 -13.16 -14.17 -12.22
N SER A 65 -14.28 -13.57 -11.82
CA SER A 65 -14.68 -12.24 -12.27
C SER A 65 -13.67 -11.17 -11.85
N ILE A 66 -13.16 -11.25 -10.61
CA ILE A 66 -12.12 -10.36 -10.11
C ILE A 66 -10.85 -10.52 -10.96
N LEU A 67 -10.39 -11.76 -11.16
CA LEU A 67 -9.18 -12.05 -11.93
C LEU A 67 -9.27 -11.51 -13.36
N THR A 68 -10.40 -11.75 -14.03
CA THR A 68 -10.63 -11.28 -15.41
C THR A 68 -10.56 -9.75 -15.47
N ALA A 69 -11.24 -9.05 -14.57
CA ALA A 69 -11.23 -7.60 -14.54
C ALA A 69 -9.83 -7.02 -14.23
N LEU A 70 -9.06 -7.67 -13.35
CA LEU A 70 -7.67 -7.29 -13.07
C LEU A 70 -6.78 -7.47 -14.31
N GLN A 71 -6.93 -8.56 -15.06
CA GLN A 71 -6.17 -8.81 -16.28
C GLN A 71 -6.51 -7.81 -17.41
N GLU A 72 -7.77 -7.39 -17.50
CA GLU A 72 -8.23 -6.47 -18.56
C GLU A 72 -7.97 -5.00 -18.24
N THR A 73 -8.22 -4.58 -17.00
CA THR A 73 -8.26 -3.16 -16.61
C THR A 73 -7.31 -2.80 -15.48
N GLY A 74 -6.73 -3.80 -14.80
CA GLY A 74 -5.91 -3.60 -13.61
C GLY A 74 -6.68 -3.19 -12.35
N LEU A 75 -8.02 -3.12 -12.41
CA LEU A 75 -8.86 -2.66 -11.31
C LEU A 75 -10.14 -3.48 -11.20
N TYR A 76 -10.52 -3.84 -9.97
CA TYR A 76 -11.84 -4.35 -9.65
C TYR A 76 -12.36 -3.68 -8.38
N VAL A 77 -13.60 -3.19 -8.42
CA VAL A 77 -14.26 -2.52 -7.29
C VAL A 77 -15.47 -3.34 -6.86
N THR A 78 -15.55 -3.65 -5.58
CA THR A 78 -16.65 -4.40 -4.96
C THR A 78 -16.90 -3.93 -3.54
N SER A 79 -18.08 -4.22 -3.00
CA SER A 79 -18.36 -4.02 -1.58
C SER A 79 -17.74 -5.14 -0.74
N LEU A 80 -17.54 -4.89 0.55
CA LEU A 80 -17.03 -5.88 1.49
C LEU A 80 -18.03 -7.04 1.68
N GLU A 81 -19.33 -6.76 1.61
CA GLU A 81 -20.40 -7.76 1.70
C GLU A 81 -20.36 -8.70 0.50
N ALA A 82 -20.21 -8.16 -0.72
CA ALA A 82 -20.10 -8.95 -1.93
C ALA A 82 -18.77 -9.73 -1.96
N LEU A 83 -17.68 -9.13 -1.49
CA LEU A 83 -16.38 -9.81 -1.37
C LEU A 83 -16.45 -10.97 -0.36
N GLY A 84 -17.27 -10.86 0.69
CA GLY A 84 -17.62 -12.00 1.56
C GLY A 84 -16.42 -12.64 2.28
N LEU A 85 -15.39 -11.86 2.63
CA LEU A 85 -14.24 -12.41 3.35
C LEU A 85 -14.60 -12.78 4.79
N PRO A 86 -14.11 -13.91 5.32
CA PRO A 86 -14.21 -14.23 6.74
C PRO A 86 -13.59 -13.12 7.59
N GLY A 87 -14.19 -12.85 8.76
CA GLY A 87 -13.66 -11.85 9.69
C GLY A 87 -13.93 -10.39 9.29
N THR A 88 -14.73 -10.13 8.25
CA THR A 88 -15.06 -8.75 7.80
C THR A 88 -15.74 -7.91 8.89
N LEU A 89 -16.65 -8.49 9.69
CA LEU A 89 -17.31 -7.75 10.77
C LEU A 89 -16.33 -7.36 11.90
N PRO A 90 -15.52 -8.28 12.46
CA PRO A 90 -14.44 -7.91 13.39
C PRO A 90 -13.45 -6.89 12.81
N PHE A 91 -13.06 -7.06 11.54
CA PHE A 91 -12.21 -6.11 10.83
C PHE A 91 -12.80 -4.69 10.83
N LEU A 92 -14.06 -4.54 10.46
CA LEU A 92 -14.73 -3.24 10.42
C LEU A 92 -14.79 -2.58 11.79
N ALA A 93 -15.10 -3.35 12.84
CA ALA A 93 -15.13 -2.84 14.20
C ALA A 93 -13.75 -2.34 14.66
N ALA A 94 -12.69 -3.12 14.39
CA ALA A 94 -11.32 -2.76 14.72
C ALA A 94 -10.82 -1.57 13.90
N ALA A 95 -11.10 -1.53 12.59
CA ALA A 95 -10.79 -0.41 11.72
C ALA A 95 -11.47 0.89 12.20
N GLN A 96 -12.71 0.80 12.68
CA GLN A 96 -13.42 1.95 13.25
C GLN A 96 -12.73 2.46 14.53
N GLN A 97 -12.26 1.56 15.40
CA GLN A 97 -11.52 1.93 16.61
C GLN A 97 -10.19 2.61 16.27
N VAL A 98 -9.41 2.04 15.34
CA VAL A 98 -8.17 2.65 14.84
C VAL A 98 -8.46 4.05 14.28
N SER A 99 -9.50 4.20 13.45
CA SER A 99 -9.88 5.51 12.90
C SER A 99 -10.18 6.52 14.00
N GLN A 100 -10.95 6.14 15.03
CA GLN A 100 -11.28 7.02 16.16
C GLN A 100 -10.04 7.44 16.95
N GLU A 101 -9.08 6.52 17.16
CA GLU A 101 -7.80 6.85 17.80
C GLU A 101 -7.01 7.86 16.97
N LEU A 102 -6.92 7.66 15.66
CA LEU A 102 -6.22 8.58 14.76
C LEU A 102 -6.90 9.95 14.71
N ASP A 103 -8.23 9.99 14.70
CA ASP A 103 -9.00 11.24 14.69
C ASP A 103 -8.85 12.01 16.02
N ALA A 104 -8.78 11.30 17.16
CA ALA A 104 -8.50 11.92 18.46
C ALA A 104 -7.09 12.53 18.50
N ILE A 105 -6.11 11.87 17.88
CA ILE A 105 -4.76 12.41 17.74
C ILE A 105 -4.78 13.62 16.80
N ALA A 106 -5.46 13.52 15.65
CA ALA A 106 -5.58 14.57 14.64
C ALA A 106 -6.11 15.92 15.20
N GLN A 107 -6.93 15.88 16.25
CA GLN A 107 -7.46 17.07 16.92
C GLN A 107 -6.48 17.75 17.89
N GLN A 108 -5.31 17.17 18.13
CA GLN A 108 -4.32 17.73 19.05
C GLN A 108 -3.64 18.98 18.43
N PRO A 109 -3.63 20.14 19.13
CA PRO A 109 -3.06 21.39 18.61
C PRO A 109 -1.55 21.34 18.30
N SER A 110 -0.85 20.33 18.79
CA SER A 110 0.59 20.15 18.68
C SER A 110 1.03 19.46 17.39
N LEU A 111 0.09 18.95 16.57
CA LEU A 111 0.44 18.33 15.30
C LEU A 111 0.80 19.40 14.27
N CYS A 112 2.08 19.44 13.91
CA CYS A 112 2.58 20.16 12.73
C CYS A 112 1.75 19.80 11.48
N PRO A 113 1.68 20.70 10.47
CA PRO A 113 0.79 20.56 9.33
C PRO A 113 1.25 19.42 8.42
N LYS A 114 0.87 18.19 8.77
CA LYS A 114 0.93 17.03 7.88
C LYS A 114 -0.47 16.81 7.35
N HIS A 115 -0.64 16.62 6.05
CA HIS A 115 -1.97 16.42 5.47
C HIS A 115 -2.61 15.08 5.87
N THR A 116 -1.80 14.14 6.39
CA THR A 116 -2.22 12.79 6.72
C THR A 116 -1.56 12.29 8.01
N LEU A 117 -2.30 11.48 8.76
CA LEU A 117 -1.81 10.78 9.93
C LEU A 117 -1.99 9.26 9.74
N THR A 118 -0.90 8.51 9.89
CA THR A 118 -0.87 7.06 9.67
C THR A 118 -0.72 6.33 11.00
N ALA A 119 -1.49 5.26 11.19
CA ALA A 119 -1.37 4.40 12.37
C ALA A 119 0.03 3.78 12.46
N SER A 120 0.61 3.79 13.65
CA SER A 120 1.87 3.11 13.92
C SER A 120 1.68 1.59 14.02
N ALA A 121 2.75 0.82 13.79
CA ALA A 121 2.69 -0.64 13.94
C ALA A 121 2.22 -1.09 15.34
N PRO A 122 2.68 -0.49 16.47
CA PRO A 122 2.16 -0.85 17.79
C PRO A 122 0.64 -0.63 17.95
N GLN A 123 0.09 0.44 17.35
CA GLN A 123 -1.36 0.69 17.36
C GLN A 123 -2.10 -0.41 16.57
N LEU A 124 -1.61 -0.75 15.37
CA LEU A 124 -2.21 -1.82 14.57
C LEU A 124 -2.10 -3.20 15.24
N MET A 125 -1.03 -3.45 15.99
CA MET A 125 -0.87 -4.70 16.75
C MET A 125 -1.86 -4.86 17.90
N GLN A 126 -2.49 -3.78 18.38
CA GLN A 126 -3.58 -3.85 19.36
C GLN A 126 -4.91 -4.30 18.73
N HIS A 127 -4.98 -4.26 17.40
CA HIS A 127 -6.15 -4.56 16.58
C HIS A 127 -5.81 -5.65 15.54
N PRO A 128 -5.48 -6.88 15.97
CA PRO A 128 -4.98 -7.95 15.10
C PRO A 128 -5.95 -8.32 13.97
N GLU A 129 -7.24 -8.07 14.13
CA GLU A 129 -8.27 -8.25 13.11
C GLU A 129 -7.96 -7.48 11.83
N VAL A 130 -7.37 -6.27 11.94
CA VAL A 130 -6.98 -5.44 10.80
C VAL A 130 -5.86 -6.10 10.00
N ILE A 131 -4.89 -6.71 10.70
CA ILE A 131 -3.75 -7.38 10.08
C ILE A 131 -4.21 -8.71 9.45
N LEU A 132 -4.97 -9.51 10.20
CA LEU A 132 -5.40 -10.85 9.78
C LEU A 132 -6.38 -10.82 8.61
N TRP A 133 -7.26 -9.81 8.56
CA TRP A 133 -8.22 -9.68 7.45
C TRP A 133 -7.51 -9.43 6.11
N GLY A 134 -6.53 -8.52 6.10
CA GLY A 134 -5.70 -8.26 4.91
C GLY A 134 -4.81 -9.44 4.53
N ALA A 135 -4.39 -10.25 5.50
CA ALA A 135 -3.65 -11.50 5.30
C ALA A 135 -4.53 -12.70 4.86
N SER A 136 -5.76 -12.46 4.42
CA SER A 136 -6.69 -13.50 3.96
C SER A 136 -6.08 -14.35 2.85
N THR A 137 -6.08 -15.68 3.02
CA THR A 137 -5.63 -16.64 2.00
C THR A 137 -6.38 -16.48 0.68
N ARG A 138 -7.67 -16.09 0.72
CA ARG A 138 -8.45 -15.88 -0.50
C ARG A 138 -7.95 -14.67 -1.29
N LEU A 139 -7.64 -13.56 -0.61
CA LEU A 139 -7.04 -12.39 -1.27
C LEU A 139 -5.69 -12.75 -1.87
N SER A 140 -4.82 -13.40 -1.10
CA SER A 140 -3.51 -13.84 -1.60
C SER A 140 -3.64 -14.71 -2.83
N ARG A 141 -4.56 -15.69 -2.85
CA ARG A 141 -4.78 -16.55 -4.02
C ARG A 141 -5.21 -15.77 -5.26
N ILE A 142 -6.11 -14.80 -5.15
CA ILE A 142 -6.53 -13.97 -6.28
C ILE A 142 -5.32 -13.19 -6.84
N ILE A 143 -4.52 -12.59 -5.96
CA ILE A 143 -3.34 -11.81 -6.36
C ILE A 143 -2.25 -12.71 -6.95
N GLU A 144 -2.01 -13.90 -6.38
CA GLU A 144 -1.08 -14.90 -6.94
C GLU A 144 -1.48 -15.32 -8.35
N HIS A 145 -2.77 -15.54 -8.60
CA HIS A 145 -3.26 -15.86 -9.94
C HIS A 145 -3.11 -14.70 -10.92
N TYR A 146 -3.30 -13.46 -10.45
CA TYR A 146 -3.11 -12.27 -11.26
C TYR A 146 -1.63 -12.04 -11.62
N LEU A 147 -0.73 -12.15 -10.64
CA LEU A 147 0.71 -11.90 -10.82
C LEU A 147 1.49 -13.10 -11.38
N GLN A 148 0.92 -14.31 -11.28
CA GLN A 148 1.56 -15.60 -11.58
C GLN A 148 2.84 -15.84 -10.75
N LEU A 149 2.85 -15.33 -9.52
CA LEU A 149 3.99 -15.37 -8.61
C LEU A 149 3.49 -15.53 -7.17
N PRO A 150 4.31 -16.10 -6.28
CA PRO A 150 4.00 -16.13 -4.85
C PRO A 150 3.90 -14.71 -4.30
N VAL A 151 2.91 -14.47 -3.44
CA VAL A 151 2.70 -13.15 -2.82
C VAL A 151 2.79 -13.23 -1.31
N ALA A 152 3.31 -12.16 -0.71
CA ALA A 152 3.30 -11.97 0.72
C ALA A 152 2.57 -10.67 1.03
N TYR A 153 1.75 -10.71 2.08
CA TYR A 153 1.09 -9.53 2.61
C TYR A 153 2.07 -8.76 3.52
N ASP A 154 2.31 -7.48 3.22
CA ASP A 154 3.27 -6.63 3.95
C ASP A 154 2.62 -5.85 5.12
N GLY A 155 1.32 -6.04 5.34
CA GLY A 155 0.56 -5.32 6.36
C GLY A 155 -0.25 -4.14 5.81
N PRO A 156 -1.18 -3.61 6.61
CA PRO A 156 -2.06 -2.53 6.18
C PRO A 156 -1.40 -1.17 6.38
N SER A 157 -1.61 -0.25 5.43
CA SER A 157 -1.37 1.18 5.65
C SER A 157 -2.70 1.85 6.01
N PHE A 158 -2.86 2.25 7.27
CA PHE A 158 -4.08 2.88 7.78
C PHE A 158 -3.85 4.37 8.00
N THR A 159 -4.53 5.23 7.23
CA THR A 159 -4.29 6.68 7.22
C THR A 159 -5.59 7.46 7.30
N THR A 160 -5.63 8.49 8.14
CA THR A 160 -6.68 9.53 8.15
C THR A 160 -6.14 10.84 7.56
N VAL A 161 -7.04 11.66 7.00
CA VAL A 161 -6.71 12.99 6.47
C VAL A 161 -7.02 14.02 7.56
N LEU A 162 -6.07 14.91 7.85
CA LEU A 162 -6.33 15.97 8.83
C LEU A 162 -7.34 16.97 8.26
N PRO A 163 -8.33 17.43 9.05
CA PRO A 163 -9.23 18.49 8.61
C PRO A 163 -8.40 19.73 8.27
N MET A 164 -8.57 20.25 7.06
CA MET A 164 -8.02 21.55 6.68
C MET A 164 -8.74 22.59 7.54
N GLY A 165 -8.00 23.25 8.43
CA GLY A 165 -8.51 24.37 9.24
C GLY A 165 -8.88 25.58 8.38
#